data_AF-A0A7K4EES8-F1
#
_entry.id   AF-A0A7K4EES8-F1
#
_cell.length_a   1.000
_cell.length_b   1.000
_cell.length_c   1.000
_cell.angle_alpha   90.00
_cell.angle_beta   90.00
_cell.angle_gamma   90.00
#
_symmetry.space_group_name_H-M   'P 1'
#
loop_
_entity.id
_entity.type
_entity.pdbx_description
1 polymer ?
#
loop_
_entity_poly.entity_id
_entity_poly.type
_entity_poly.pdbx_seq_one_letter_code
_entity_poly.pdbx_strand_id
1 'polypeptide(L)'
;MKNFFPDLYSDLVPGTSAAGFHLGESLSSVSEKIGLVEWYGPEVMVRDILAKNNSWVGVQRKIGFGEERTLSYRFLNETVSLYFEGSGRLFRITVGERYRGRFNGVAVGDDLRSLGREFDILFNDAEDDFILQRGEDVLMGISFFTDHMAPLDVEPKQFIKFISIHDWSVR
;
A
#
# COMPACT_ATOMS: atom_id res chain seq x y z
N MET A 1 -2.03 -19.22 19.07
CA MET A 1 -2.13 -18.71 17.70
C MET A 1 -0.86 -17.92 17.40
N LYS A 2 -0.13 -18.26 16.33
CA LYS A 2 0.98 -17.43 15.85
C LYS A 2 0.36 -16.38 14.94
N ASN A 3 0.21 -15.15 15.43
CA ASN A 3 -0.09 -14.03 14.55
C ASN A 3 1.25 -13.59 13.95
N PHE A 4 1.39 -13.71 12.64
CA PHE A 4 2.59 -13.21 11.97
C PHE A 4 2.61 -11.69 12.07
N PHE A 5 3.72 -11.13 12.53
CA PHE A 5 3.94 -9.69 12.53
C PHE A 5 4.71 -9.34 11.25
N PRO A 6 4.21 -8.42 10.41
CA PRO A 6 4.95 -7.96 9.24
C PRO A 6 6.27 -7.34 9.66
N ASP A 7 7.27 -7.43 8.79
CA ASP A 7 8.56 -6.76 9.01
C ASP A 7 8.43 -5.27 8.75
N LEU A 8 8.20 -4.50 9.82
CA LEU A 8 8.02 -3.05 9.74
C LEU A 8 9.29 -2.28 9.36
N TYR A 9 10.45 -2.94 9.32
CA TYR A 9 11.74 -2.33 9.03
C TYR A 9 12.30 -2.73 7.66
N SER A 10 11.71 -3.72 7.01
CA SER A 10 12.15 -4.17 5.68
C SER A 10 12.10 -3.04 4.64
N ASP A 11 13.06 -3.06 3.72
CA ASP A 11 13.14 -2.09 2.65
C ASP A 11 11.93 -2.19 1.71
N LEU A 12 11.61 -1.06 1.08
CA LEU A 12 10.57 -0.97 0.07
C LEU A 12 11.20 -1.18 -1.30
N VAL A 13 10.91 -2.33 -1.93
CA VAL A 13 11.49 -2.71 -3.22
C VAL A 13 10.43 -2.57 -4.32
N PRO A 14 10.52 -1.54 -5.20
CA PRO A 14 9.54 -1.29 -6.26
C PRO A 14 9.23 -2.54 -7.09
N GLY A 15 7.94 -2.75 -7.36
CA GLY A 15 7.44 -3.88 -8.15
C GLY A 15 7.73 -5.27 -7.58
N THR A 16 8.26 -5.39 -6.35
CA THR A 16 8.78 -6.66 -5.84
C THR A 16 8.24 -7.01 -4.46
N SER A 17 8.54 -6.20 -3.44
CA SER A 17 8.27 -6.61 -2.04
C SER A 17 8.25 -5.46 -1.05
N ALA A 18 7.54 -5.68 0.06
CA ALA A 18 7.52 -4.84 1.25
C ALA A 18 6.96 -5.61 2.45
N ALA A 19 7.32 -5.21 3.67
CA ALA A 19 6.77 -5.74 4.92
C ALA A 19 6.95 -7.27 5.14
N GLY A 20 7.92 -7.88 4.47
CA GLY A 20 8.13 -9.34 4.47
C GLY A 20 7.24 -10.14 3.50
N PHE A 21 6.51 -9.45 2.61
CA PHE A 21 5.67 -10.05 1.56
C PHE A 21 6.20 -9.69 0.17
N HIS A 22 5.95 -10.58 -0.78
CA HIS A 22 6.32 -10.40 -2.19
C HIS A 22 5.07 -10.31 -3.07
N LEU A 23 5.14 -9.47 -4.09
CA LEU A 23 4.12 -9.45 -5.13
C LEU A 23 4.07 -10.81 -5.86
N GLY A 24 2.88 -11.17 -6.33
CA GLY A 24 2.59 -12.45 -6.97
C GLY A 24 2.30 -13.61 -6.02
N GLU A 25 2.52 -13.45 -4.70
CA GLU A 25 2.12 -14.46 -3.70
C GLU A 25 0.63 -14.74 -3.76
N SER A 26 0.23 -16.01 -3.62
CA SER A 26 -1.18 -16.37 -3.57
C SER A 26 -1.80 -15.99 -2.23
N LEU A 27 -3.12 -15.75 -2.25
CA LEU A 27 -3.92 -15.53 -1.05
C LEU A 27 -3.71 -16.68 -0.05
N SER A 28 -3.70 -17.93 -0.52
CA SER A 28 -3.46 -19.10 0.34
C SER A 28 -2.10 -19.07 1.05
N SER A 29 -1.02 -18.76 0.34
CA SER A 29 0.33 -18.63 0.91
C SER A 29 0.36 -17.54 1.98
N VAL A 30 -0.24 -16.38 1.67
CA VAL A 30 -0.32 -15.27 2.63
C VAL A 30 -1.20 -15.63 3.82
N SER A 31 -2.34 -16.30 3.62
CA SER A 31 -3.22 -16.78 4.69
C SER A 31 -2.50 -17.74 5.63
N GLU A 32 -1.71 -18.68 5.09
CA GLU A 32 -0.91 -19.63 5.88
C GLU A 32 0.13 -18.91 6.75
N LYS A 33 0.77 -17.86 6.21
CA LYS A 33 1.71 -17.01 6.96
C LYS A 33 0.99 -16.23 8.06
N ILE A 34 -0.08 -15.52 7.71
CA ILE A 34 -0.80 -14.62 8.64
C ILE A 34 -1.51 -15.39 9.75
N GLY A 35 -2.13 -16.53 9.40
CA GLY A 35 -2.98 -17.30 10.28
C GLY A 35 -4.45 -16.87 10.22
N LEU A 36 -5.22 -17.30 11.23
CA LEU A 36 -6.65 -17.01 11.33
C LEU A 36 -6.88 -15.51 11.57
N VAL A 37 -7.79 -14.92 10.80
CA VAL A 37 -8.22 -13.52 10.95
C VAL A 37 -9.73 -13.42 10.91
N GLU A 38 -10.25 -12.35 11.50
CA GLU A 38 -11.64 -11.94 11.32
C GLU A 38 -11.80 -11.27 9.95
N TRP A 39 -12.86 -11.63 9.22
CA TRP A 39 -13.17 -11.09 7.90
C TRP A 39 -14.38 -10.17 7.96
N TYR A 40 -14.22 -8.97 7.40
CA TYR A 40 -15.28 -7.98 7.32
C TYR A 40 -15.73 -7.81 5.87
N GLY A 41 -17.04 -7.94 5.68
CA GLY A 41 -17.69 -7.77 4.39
C GLY A 41 -17.88 -6.30 3.98
N PRO A 42 -18.42 -6.07 2.77
CA PRO A 42 -18.51 -4.76 2.14
C PRO A 42 -19.43 -3.78 2.87
N GLU A 43 -20.36 -4.28 3.70
CA GLU A 43 -21.35 -3.46 4.41
C GLU A 43 -20.80 -2.80 5.68
N VAL A 44 -19.55 -3.12 6.07
CA VAL A 44 -18.98 -2.65 7.33
C VAL A 44 -18.11 -1.42 7.12
N MET A 45 -18.28 -0.41 7.98
CA MET A 45 -17.39 0.76 8.03
C MET A 45 -16.01 0.35 8.57
N VAL A 46 -15.13 -0.04 7.67
CA VAL A 46 -13.78 -0.57 7.96
C VAL A 46 -12.95 0.38 8.84
N ARG A 47 -13.19 1.71 8.77
CA ARG A 47 -12.46 2.72 9.56
C ARG A 47 -12.54 2.46 11.07
N ASP A 48 -13.73 2.15 11.59
CA ASP A 48 -13.93 1.99 13.04
C ASP A 48 -13.31 0.70 13.58
N ILE A 49 -13.26 -0.33 12.72
CA ILE A 49 -12.57 -1.59 13.00
C ILE A 49 -11.06 -1.34 13.08
N LEU A 50 -10.51 -0.72 12.03
CA LEU A 50 -9.06 -0.50 11.92
C LEU A 50 -8.52 0.41 13.02
N ALA A 51 -9.28 1.41 13.45
CA ALA A 51 -8.90 2.30 14.54
C ALA A 51 -8.68 1.56 15.89
N LYS A 52 -9.34 0.42 16.09
CA LYS A 52 -9.23 -0.40 17.33
C LYS A 52 -8.41 -1.67 17.12
N ASN A 53 -8.09 -2.01 15.87
CA ASN A 53 -7.43 -3.23 15.51
C ASN A 53 -5.93 -3.20 15.85
N ASN A 54 -5.47 -4.22 16.56
CA ASN A 54 -4.07 -4.40 16.94
C ASN A 54 -3.41 -5.63 16.26
N SER A 55 -4.08 -6.24 15.27
CA SER A 55 -3.62 -7.45 14.57
C SER A 55 -3.96 -7.37 13.07
N TRP A 56 -3.93 -8.51 12.37
CA TRP A 56 -4.47 -8.64 11.02
C TRP A 56 -5.98 -8.80 11.01
N VAL A 57 -6.64 -8.13 10.06
CA VAL A 57 -8.03 -8.36 9.68
C VAL A 57 -8.13 -8.56 8.18
N GLY A 58 -9.08 -9.40 7.76
CA GLY A 58 -9.47 -9.54 6.37
C GLY A 58 -10.58 -8.54 6.03
N VAL A 59 -10.49 -7.91 4.87
CA VAL A 59 -11.47 -6.95 4.38
C VAL A 59 -11.84 -7.31 2.95
N GLN A 60 -13.14 -7.37 2.68
CA GLN A 60 -13.69 -7.59 1.36
C GLN A 60 -14.50 -6.35 0.95
N ARG A 61 -14.14 -5.72 -0.18
CA ARG A 61 -14.87 -4.58 -0.74
C ARG A 61 -15.43 -4.91 -2.12
N LYS A 62 -16.59 -4.35 -2.45
CA LYS A 62 -17.11 -4.38 -3.83
C LYS A 62 -16.35 -3.36 -4.68
N ILE A 63 -16.09 -3.72 -5.93
CA ILE A 63 -15.53 -2.83 -6.94
C ILE A 63 -16.69 -2.27 -7.77
N GLY A 64 -16.83 -0.94 -7.77
CA GLY A 64 -17.91 -0.25 -8.48
C GLY A 64 -19.31 -0.74 -8.10
N PHE A 65 -20.17 -0.89 -9.10
CA PHE A 65 -21.56 -1.38 -8.93
C PHE A 65 -21.71 -2.87 -9.27
N GLY A 66 -20.61 -3.59 -9.54
CA GLY A 66 -20.62 -5.00 -9.91
C GLY A 66 -20.55 -5.97 -8.72
N GLU A 67 -20.46 -7.26 -9.03
CA GLU A 67 -20.23 -8.33 -8.03
C GLU A 67 -18.74 -8.59 -7.75
N GLU A 68 -17.85 -7.94 -8.51
CA GLU A 68 -16.41 -8.02 -8.31
C GLU A 68 -16.01 -7.52 -6.92
N ARG A 69 -15.09 -8.24 -6.30
CA ARG A 69 -14.64 -7.99 -4.94
C ARG A 69 -13.13 -7.92 -4.88
N THR A 70 -12.61 -6.90 -4.22
CA THR A 70 -11.21 -6.86 -3.80
C THR A 70 -11.10 -7.46 -2.41
N LEU A 71 -10.18 -8.40 -2.26
CA LEU A 71 -9.78 -8.93 -0.96
C LEU A 71 -8.52 -8.21 -0.49
N SER A 72 -8.46 -7.90 0.79
CA SER A 72 -7.26 -7.35 1.39
C SER A 72 -7.05 -7.79 2.84
N TYR A 73 -5.79 -7.95 3.23
CA TYR A 73 -5.39 -8.07 4.63
C TYR A 73 -4.89 -6.71 5.14
N ARG A 74 -5.33 -6.31 6.32
CA ARG A 74 -4.96 -5.04 6.96
C ARG A 74 -4.37 -5.30 8.34
N PHE A 75 -3.13 -4.88 8.53
CA PHE A 75 -2.44 -4.97 9.81
C PHE A 75 -2.52 -3.64 10.56
N LEU A 76 -2.93 -3.70 11.83
CA LEU A 76 -3.20 -2.52 12.66
C LEU A 76 -4.19 -1.57 11.96
N ASN A 77 -3.93 -0.27 12.03
CA ASN A 77 -4.65 0.79 11.34
C ASN A 77 -3.94 1.12 10.00
N GLU A 78 -3.91 0.13 9.09
CA GLU A 78 -3.28 0.24 7.76
C GLU A 78 -1.76 0.51 7.78
N THR A 79 -1.07 0.10 8.85
CA THR A 79 0.40 0.12 8.87
C THR A 79 0.96 -0.74 7.74
N VAL A 80 0.33 -1.89 7.47
CA VAL A 80 0.57 -2.71 6.29
C VAL A 80 -0.76 -3.17 5.72
N SER A 81 -0.91 -3.08 4.40
CA SER A 81 -2.09 -3.50 3.67
C SER A 81 -1.70 -4.33 2.46
N LEU A 82 -2.25 -5.54 2.35
CA LEU A 82 -2.00 -6.47 1.25
C LEU A 82 -3.28 -6.58 0.42
N TYR A 83 -3.21 -6.30 -0.87
CA TYR A 83 -4.36 -6.31 -1.77
C TYR A 83 -4.20 -7.41 -2.80
N PHE A 84 -5.29 -8.14 -3.04
CA PHE A 84 -5.32 -9.27 -3.95
C PHE A 84 -6.22 -8.97 -5.14
N GLU A 85 -5.75 -9.33 -6.32
CA GLU A 85 -6.53 -9.28 -7.56
C GLU A 85 -7.54 -10.44 -7.60
N GLY A 86 -8.39 -10.46 -8.63
CA GLY A 86 -9.50 -11.41 -8.72
C GLY A 86 -9.07 -12.89 -8.68
N SER A 87 -7.87 -13.20 -9.20
CA SER A 87 -7.31 -14.56 -9.13
C SER A 87 -6.74 -14.93 -7.76
N GLY A 88 -6.71 -13.99 -6.82
CA GLY A 88 -6.14 -14.15 -5.48
C GLY A 88 -4.63 -13.97 -5.43
N ARG A 89 -4.01 -13.28 -6.40
CA ARG A 89 -2.59 -12.91 -6.34
C ARG A 89 -2.40 -11.56 -5.67
N LEU A 90 -1.40 -11.46 -4.79
CA LEU A 90 -0.98 -10.23 -4.15
C LEU A 90 -0.38 -9.31 -5.20
N PHE A 91 -1.11 -8.27 -5.60
CA PHE A 91 -0.67 -7.33 -6.63
C PHE A 91 -0.19 -6.02 -6.04
N ARG A 92 -0.63 -5.66 -4.83
CA ARG A 92 -0.27 -4.40 -4.17
C ARG A 92 -0.01 -4.58 -2.68
N ILE A 93 1.09 -4.01 -2.21
CA ILE A 93 1.45 -3.87 -0.80
C ILE A 93 1.54 -2.37 -0.49
N THR A 94 0.75 -1.90 0.47
CA THR A 94 0.78 -0.51 0.90
C THR A 94 1.22 -0.44 2.35
N VAL A 95 2.18 0.45 2.62
CA VAL A 95 2.66 0.73 3.98
C VAL A 95 2.23 2.12 4.41
N GLY A 96 1.83 2.24 5.67
CA GLY A 96 1.29 3.47 6.23
C GLY A 96 1.98 3.85 7.54
N GLU A 97 1.26 4.62 8.36
CA GLU A 97 1.76 5.11 9.63
C GLU A 97 2.33 3.94 10.49
N ARG A 98 3.47 4.19 11.13
CA ARG A 98 4.28 3.24 11.94
C ARG A 98 5.18 2.30 11.16
N TYR A 99 5.09 2.23 9.83
CA TYR A 99 6.12 1.55 9.03
C TYR A 99 7.44 2.33 9.11
N ARG A 100 8.56 1.63 9.24
CA ARG A 100 9.90 2.20 9.47
C ARG A 100 10.88 1.95 8.33
N GLY A 101 10.58 1.01 7.45
CA GLY A 101 11.32 0.81 6.21
C GLY A 101 11.27 2.05 5.31
N ARG A 102 12.25 2.16 4.42
CA ARG A 102 12.48 3.35 3.60
C ARG A 102 12.56 2.99 2.12
N PHE A 103 12.23 3.96 1.28
CA PHE A 103 12.59 3.97 -0.13
C PHE A 103 13.46 5.21 -0.38
N ASN A 104 14.66 4.99 -0.90
CA ASN A 104 15.60 6.08 -1.22
C ASN A 104 15.80 7.10 -0.08
N GLY A 105 15.95 6.58 1.15
CA GLY A 105 16.11 7.39 2.36
C GLY A 105 14.81 8.01 2.91
N VAL A 106 13.69 7.93 2.20
CA VAL A 106 12.40 8.53 2.57
C VAL A 106 11.46 7.48 3.17
N ALA A 107 10.74 7.87 4.22
CA ALA A 107 9.76 7.05 4.94
C ALA A 107 8.36 7.68 4.91
N VAL A 108 7.36 6.93 5.38
CA VAL A 108 6.04 7.49 5.71
C VAL A 108 6.19 8.61 6.75
N GLY A 109 5.53 9.73 6.51
CA GLY A 109 5.59 10.96 7.31
C GLY A 109 6.64 11.98 6.87
N ASP A 110 7.56 11.62 5.97
CA ASP A 110 8.54 12.54 5.41
C ASP A 110 7.90 13.43 4.32
N ASP A 111 8.53 14.59 4.04
CA ASP A 111 8.14 15.50 2.95
C ASP A 111 8.44 14.84 1.60
N LEU A 112 7.43 14.73 0.74
CA LEU A 112 7.52 14.08 -0.57
C LEU A 112 8.64 14.67 -1.43
N ARG A 113 8.89 15.98 -1.34
CA ARG A 113 9.92 16.68 -2.13
C ARG A 113 11.33 16.23 -1.82
N SER A 114 11.55 15.50 -0.73
CA SER A 114 12.84 14.89 -0.42
C SER A 114 13.33 13.95 -1.53
N LEU A 115 12.39 13.34 -2.29
CA LEU A 115 12.67 12.52 -3.47
C LEU A 115 13.12 13.34 -4.69
N GLY A 116 12.83 14.64 -4.70
CA GLY A 116 13.14 15.58 -5.79
C GLY A 116 14.62 15.79 -6.06
N ARG A 117 15.49 15.23 -5.20
CA ARG A 117 16.95 15.23 -5.41
C ARG A 117 17.39 14.25 -6.48
N GLU A 118 16.61 13.19 -6.71
CA GLU A 118 16.96 12.08 -7.60
C GLU A 118 15.90 11.77 -8.65
N PHE A 119 14.69 12.31 -8.48
CA PHE A 119 13.54 12.03 -9.31
C PHE A 119 12.75 13.28 -9.61
N ASP A 120 12.16 13.32 -10.79
CA ASP A 120 11.01 14.17 -11.06
C ASP A 120 9.78 13.54 -10.39
N ILE A 121 8.99 14.35 -9.70
CA ILE A 121 7.81 13.90 -8.95
C ILE A 121 6.58 14.33 -9.73
N LEU A 122 5.83 13.36 -10.26
CA LEU A 122 4.66 13.61 -11.09
C LEU A 122 3.40 13.25 -10.33
N PHE A 123 2.39 14.10 -10.43
CA PHE A 123 1.05 13.79 -9.93
C PHE A 123 0.26 13.02 -10.98
N ASN A 124 -0.40 11.95 -10.56
CA ASN A 124 -1.24 11.09 -11.38
C ASN A 124 -2.71 11.35 -11.03
N ASP A 125 -3.35 12.20 -11.81
CA ASP A 125 -4.75 12.63 -11.62
C ASP A 125 -5.76 11.47 -11.66
N ALA A 126 -5.38 10.29 -12.19
CA ALA A 126 -6.28 9.15 -12.29
C ALA A 126 -6.43 8.37 -10.97
N GLU A 127 -5.39 8.39 -10.12
CA GLU A 127 -5.35 7.63 -8.86
C GLU A 127 -5.10 8.53 -7.64
N ASP A 128 -5.00 9.84 -7.85
CA ASP A 128 -4.66 10.84 -6.83
C ASP A 128 -3.37 10.50 -6.06
N ASP A 129 -2.37 9.96 -6.78
CA ASP A 129 -1.08 9.56 -6.25
C ASP A 129 0.10 10.20 -6.99
N PHE A 130 1.30 10.00 -6.45
CA PHE A 130 2.54 10.48 -7.05
C PHE A 130 3.37 9.31 -7.55
N ILE A 131 3.89 9.47 -8.76
CA ILE A 131 4.85 8.58 -9.39
C ILE A 131 6.19 9.30 -9.57
N LEU A 132 7.26 8.53 -9.71
CA LEU A 132 8.61 9.05 -9.86
C LEU A 132 9.09 8.83 -11.28
N GLN A 133 9.82 9.79 -11.82
CA GLN A 133 10.47 9.70 -13.12
C GLN A 133 11.96 10.01 -12.97
N ARG A 134 12.80 9.31 -13.72
CA ARG A 134 14.24 9.59 -13.83
C ARG A 134 14.62 9.72 -15.30
N GLY A 135 14.88 10.94 -15.76
CA GLY A 135 15.08 11.18 -17.19
C GLY A 135 13.77 10.98 -17.94
N GLU A 136 13.73 10.08 -18.92
CA GLU A 136 12.50 9.75 -19.67
C GLU A 136 11.76 8.54 -19.10
N ASP A 137 12.34 7.83 -18.12
CA ASP A 137 11.81 6.59 -17.60
C ASP A 137 10.99 6.82 -16.33
N VAL A 138 9.73 6.39 -16.36
CA VAL A 138 8.89 6.29 -15.14
C VAL A 138 9.38 5.12 -14.31
N LEU A 139 9.65 5.36 -13.03
CA LEU A 139 9.99 4.31 -12.08
C LEU A 139 8.74 3.48 -11.77
N MET A 140 8.71 2.28 -12.34
CA MET A 140 7.59 1.37 -12.22
C MET A 140 7.49 0.74 -10.82
N GLY A 141 6.27 0.47 -10.41
CA GLY A 141 5.95 -0.40 -9.26
C GLY A 141 6.12 0.23 -7.88
N ILE A 142 6.19 1.55 -7.81
CA ILE A 142 6.08 2.32 -6.57
C ILE A 142 5.26 3.60 -6.80
N SER A 143 4.37 3.93 -5.87
CA SER A 143 3.69 5.23 -5.83
C SER A 143 3.50 5.74 -4.41
N PHE A 144 3.20 7.02 -4.28
CA PHE A 144 3.14 7.73 -3.01
C PHE A 144 1.80 8.46 -2.87
N PHE A 145 1.10 8.22 -1.77
CA PHE A 145 -0.08 8.98 -1.38
C PHE A 145 0.30 9.92 -0.26
N THR A 146 -0.13 11.17 -0.34
CA THR A 146 0.18 12.21 0.63
C THR A 146 -1.06 12.61 1.42
N ASP A 147 -0.89 13.54 2.35
CA ASP A 147 -1.98 14.18 3.08
C ASP A 147 -2.81 15.18 2.25
N HIS A 148 -2.32 15.53 1.06
CA HIS A 148 -2.98 16.42 0.13
C HIS A 148 -3.08 15.74 -1.25
N MET A 149 -4.28 15.37 -1.69
CA MET A 149 -4.53 14.75 -2.99
C MET A 149 -4.52 15.83 -4.10
N ALA A 150 -3.37 16.46 -4.32
CA ALA A 150 -3.23 17.55 -5.29
C ALA A 150 -1.81 17.61 -5.87
N PRO A 151 -1.64 18.17 -7.08
CA PRO A 151 -0.32 18.47 -7.64
C PRO A 151 0.57 19.36 -6.75
N LEU A 152 1.89 19.25 -6.90
CA LEU A 152 2.87 20.02 -6.12
C LEU A 152 2.93 21.52 -6.47
N ASP A 153 2.45 21.94 -7.64
CA ASP A 153 2.32 23.36 -8.00
C ASP A 153 1.09 24.01 -7.33
N VAL A 154 0.08 23.21 -6.99
CA VAL A 154 -1.11 23.63 -6.23
C VAL A 154 -0.84 23.61 -4.73
N GLU A 155 -0.31 22.48 -4.21
CA GLU A 155 0.09 22.34 -2.81
C GLU A 155 1.55 21.85 -2.72
N PRO A 156 2.53 22.76 -2.54
CA PRO A 156 3.94 22.40 -2.58
C PRO A 156 4.43 21.58 -1.40
N LYS A 157 3.74 21.61 -0.25
CA LYS A 157 4.23 20.95 0.97
C LYS A 157 3.29 19.84 1.39
N GLN A 158 3.67 18.61 1.05
CA GLN A 158 2.88 17.43 1.32
C GLN A 158 3.72 16.35 2.00
N PHE A 159 3.11 15.65 2.95
CA PHE A 159 3.74 14.59 3.71
C PHE A 159 3.20 13.23 3.30
N ILE A 160 4.09 12.26 3.14
CA ILE A 160 3.73 10.92 2.69
C ILE A 160 2.84 10.25 3.76
N LYS A 161 1.63 9.87 3.37
CA LYS A 161 0.69 9.07 4.19
C LYS A 161 0.85 7.59 3.93
N PHE A 162 1.03 7.22 2.67
CA PHE A 162 1.24 5.84 2.28
C PHE A 162 2.27 5.72 1.16
N ILE A 163 3.03 4.64 1.20
CA ILE A 163 3.88 4.21 0.07
C ILE A 163 3.33 2.89 -0.43
N SER A 164 3.10 2.79 -1.73
CA SER A 164 2.50 1.62 -2.36
C SER A 164 3.51 0.94 -3.28
N ILE A 165 3.79 -0.33 -3.04
CA ILE A 165 4.54 -1.23 -3.93
C ILE A 165 3.53 -2.04 -4.71
N HIS A 166 3.61 -2.00 -6.04
CA HIS A 166 2.53 -2.46 -6.91
C HIS A 166 3.11 -3.14 -8.15
N ASP A 167 2.45 -4.20 -8.61
CA ASP A 167 2.69 -4.77 -9.93
C ASP A 167 1.68 -4.14 -10.91
N TRP A 168 2.10 -3.11 -11.64
CA TRP A 168 1.25 -2.43 -12.61
C TRP A 168 0.98 -3.23 -13.89
N SER A 169 1.60 -4.41 -14.05
CA SER A 169 1.28 -5.30 -15.17
C SER A 169 -0.03 -6.06 -14.96
N VAL A 170 -0.57 -6.03 -13.74
CA VAL A 170 -1.78 -6.75 -13.35
C VAL A 170 -2.86 -5.73 -13.00
N ARG A 171 -3.85 -5.58 -13.90
CA ARG A 171 -5.10 -4.84 -13.67
C ARG A 171 -6.27 -5.70 -14.14
#